data_AF-A0A429F5L1-F1
#
_entry.id   AF-A0A429F5L1-F1
#
_cell.length_a   1.000
_cell.length_b   1.000
_cell.length_c   1.000
_cell.angle_alpha   90.00
_cell.angle_beta   90.00
_cell.angle_gamma   90.00
#
_symmetry.space_group_name_H-M   'P 1'
#
loop_
_entity.id
_entity.type
_entity.pdbx_description
1 polymer ?
#
loop_
_entity_poly.entity_id
_entity_poly.type
_entity_poly.pdbx_seq_one_letter_code
_entity_poly.pdbx_strand_id
1 'polypeptide(L)'
;MSNTSPADLVHAFHLAFGLDARSAPTEVSPGLAAHRGELLAEEAAEVAEVSVTGPLDRLAHELADVVYVAYGTALVHGIDLDEVIAEIHRSNMTKLGPDGSVSRRADGKVLKGDHYEAPDVSAVLRRQGWRPRTSDAAGTPDGAGTPDVAGTPQTTDVTEAPRG
;
A
#
# COMPACT_ATOMS: atom_id res chain seq x y z
N MET A 1 17.02 27.14 8.55
CA MET A 1 16.77 25.93 9.35
C MET A 1 16.25 24.89 8.38
N SER A 2 16.91 23.74 8.24
CA SER A 2 16.31 22.65 7.47
C SER A 2 15.08 22.20 8.25
N ASN A 3 13.89 22.34 7.68
CA ASN A 3 12.69 21.82 8.31
C ASN A 3 12.76 20.29 8.22
N THR A 4 12.85 19.62 9.36
CA THR A 4 12.77 18.16 9.46
C THR A 4 11.41 17.70 8.95
N SER A 5 11.38 16.79 7.97
CA SER A 5 10.11 16.25 7.48
C SER A 5 9.55 15.19 8.46
N PRO A 6 8.25 14.86 8.41
CA PRO A 6 7.72 13.71 9.14
C PRO A 6 8.48 12.41 8.79
N ALA A 7 8.89 12.23 7.52
CA ALA A 7 9.69 11.08 7.11
C ALA A 7 11.03 11.02 7.86
N ASP A 8 11.72 12.16 8.01
CA ASP A 8 12.98 12.24 8.77
C ASP A 8 12.79 11.85 10.25
N LEU A 9 11.71 12.31 10.89
CA LEU A 9 11.40 12.00 12.29
C LEU A 9 11.14 10.50 12.50
N VAL A 10 10.34 9.89 11.62
CA VAL A 10 9.99 8.47 11.72
C VAL A 10 11.19 7.59 11.34
N HIS A 11 12.01 8.01 10.36
CA HIS A 11 13.25 7.31 10.03
C HIS A 11 14.22 7.30 11.22
N ALA A 12 14.40 8.44 11.90
CA ALA A 12 15.21 8.52 13.11
C ALA A 12 14.70 7.58 14.22
N PHE A 13 13.36 7.46 14.38
CA PHE A 13 12.76 6.49 15.29
C PHE A 13 13.07 5.04 14.89
N HIS A 14 12.87 4.66 13.63
CA HIS A 14 13.18 3.30 13.18
C HIS A 14 14.64 2.93 13.43
N LEU A 15 15.58 3.84 13.17
CA LEU A 15 17.00 3.64 13.46
C LEU A 15 17.27 3.49 14.96
N ALA A 16 16.70 4.35 15.80
CA ALA A 16 16.90 4.32 17.25
C ALA A 16 16.36 3.04 17.90
N PHE A 17 15.25 2.50 17.37
CA PHE A 17 14.57 1.33 17.92
C PHE A 17 14.88 0.03 17.17
N GLY A 18 15.77 0.06 16.16
CA GLY A 18 16.17 -1.14 15.41
C GLY A 18 15.04 -1.75 14.57
N LEU A 19 14.12 -0.92 14.08
CA LEU A 19 13.02 -1.34 13.23
C LEU A 19 13.45 -1.36 11.75
N ASP A 20 12.72 -2.14 10.94
CA ASP A 20 12.91 -2.19 9.49
C ASP A 20 12.81 -0.80 8.85
N ALA A 21 13.85 -0.38 8.14
CA ALA A 21 13.88 0.79 7.28
C ALA A 21 14.64 0.43 5.99
N ARG A 22 13.90 0.15 4.92
CA ARG A 22 14.49 -0.27 3.63
C ARG A 22 14.83 0.98 2.80
N SER A 23 15.88 0.89 1.97
CA SER A 23 16.35 2.03 1.16
C SER A 23 15.78 2.08 -0.26
N ALA A 24 14.98 1.08 -0.65
CA ALA A 24 14.32 1.02 -1.95
C ALA A 24 12.99 0.26 -1.84
N PRO A 25 11.99 0.58 -2.68
CA PRO A 25 10.67 -0.05 -2.61
C PRO A 25 10.76 -1.57 -2.78
N THR A 26 10.25 -2.28 -1.79
CA THR A 26 10.42 -3.73 -1.65
C THR A 26 9.11 -4.36 -1.14
N GLU A 27 8.71 -5.46 -1.77
CA GLU A 27 7.65 -6.30 -1.24
C GLU A 27 8.14 -7.01 0.04
N VAL A 28 7.37 -6.93 1.12
CA VAL A 28 7.70 -7.58 2.40
C VAL A 28 6.94 -8.89 2.58
N SER A 29 7.26 -9.66 3.63
CA SER A 29 6.53 -10.89 3.93
C SER A 29 5.05 -10.61 4.22
N PRO A 30 4.12 -11.52 3.89
CA PRO A 30 2.70 -11.33 4.17
C PRO A 30 2.40 -11.04 5.64
N GLY A 31 3.12 -11.68 6.58
CA GLY A 31 2.96 -11.44 8.01
C GLY A 31 3.36 -10.03 8.42
N LEU A 32 4.47 -9.50 7.88
CA LEU A 32 4.89 -8.12 8.16
C LEU A 32 3.92 -7.12 7.53
N ALA A 33 3.47 -7.35 6.29
CA ALA A 33 2.48 -6.50 5.63
C ALA A 33 1.14 -6.47 6.40
N ALA A 34 0.67 -7.63 6.85
CA ALA A 34 -0.55 -7.75 7.65
C ALA A 34 -0.43 -6.96 8.96
N HIS A 35 0.68 -7.13 9.70
CA HIS A 35 0.91 -6.40 10.94
C HIS A 35 0.95 -4.88 10.73
N ARG A 36 1.60 -4.38 9.68
CA ARG A 36 1.56 -2.94 9.35
C ARG A 36 0.17 -2.46 8.97
N GLY A 37 -0.64 -3.31 8.35
CA GLY A 37 -2.04 -3.04 8.04
C GLY A 37 -2.93 -2.96 9.29
N GLU A 38 -2.70 -3.83 10.28
CA GLU A 38 -3.39 -3.80 11.58
C GLU A 38 -3.14 -2.49 12.32
N LEU A 39 -1.87 -2.06 12.43
CA LEU A 39 -1.52 -0.77 13.05
C LEU A 39 -2.22 0.40 12.35
N LEU A 40 -2.22 0.44 11.01
CA LEU A 40 -2.93 1.48 10.26
C LEU A 40 -4.44 1.49 10.51
N ALA A 41 -5.05 0.30 10.68
CA ALA A 41 -6.47 0.18 10.94
C ALA A 41 -6.83 0.61 12.37
N GLU A 42 -5.95 0.33 13.33
CA GLU A 42 -6.06 0.78 14.73
C GLU A 42 -6.08 2.31 14.81
N GLU A 43 -5.06 3.00 14.28
CA GLU A 43 -4.99 4.48 14.33
C GLU A 43 -6.17 5.15 13.60
N ALA A 44 -6.61 4.56 12.48
CA ALA A 44 -7.76 5.07 11.75
C ALA A 44 -9.08 4.92 12.54
N ALA A 45 -9.21 3.87 13.35
CA ALA A 45 -10.35 3.68 14.23
C ALA A 45 -10.35 4.72 15.37
N GLU A 46 -9.19 5.01 15.97
CA GLU A 46 -9.05 6.02 17.02
C GLU A 46 -9.42 7.43 16.52
N VAL A 47 -8.98 7.80 15.30
CA VAL A 47 -9.43 9.04 14.65
C VAL A 47 -10.95 9.08 14.52
N ALA A 48 -11.59 7.97 14.11
CA ALA A 48 -13.03 7.92 13.93
C ALA A 48 -13.79 8.13 15.25
N GLU A 49 -13.27 7.62 16.38
CA GLU A 49 -13.87 7.79 17.70
C GLU A 49 -13.92 9.27 18.14
N VAL A 50 -12.89 10.05 17.81
CA VAL A 50 -12.79 11.46 18.25
C VAL A 50 -13.28 12.48 17.21
N SER A 51 -13.49 12.08 15.96
CA SER A 51 -13.74 13.00 14.83
C SER A 51 -15.03 13.83 14.91
N VAL A 52 -16.07 13.36 15.61
CA VAL A 52 -17.39 14.04 15.62
C VAL A 52 -17.57 14.93 16.84
N THR A 53 -17.19 14.44 18.02
CA THR A 53 -17.45 15.10 19.30
C THR A 53 -16.23 15.19 20.21
N GLY A 54 -15.08 14.69 19.77
CA GLY A 54 -13.84 14.75 20.54
C GLY A 54 -13.27 16.17 20.61
N PRO A 55 -12.44 16.46 21.63
CA PRO A 55 -11.75 17.73 21.71
C PRO A 55 -10.65 17.81 20.63
N LEU A 56 -10.34 19.03 20.18
CA LEU A 56 -9.47 19.27 19.02
C LEU A 56 -8.03 18.77 19.22
N ASP A 57 -7.52 18.83 20.44
CA ASP A 57 -6.19 18.33 20.81
C ASP A 57 -6.10 16.81 20.66
N ARG A 58 -7.16 16.08 21.04
CA ARG A 58 -7.26 14.63 20.80
C ARG A 58 -7.35 14.30 19.33
N LEU A 59 -8.21 15.00 18.56
CA LEU A 59 -8.25 14.80 17.12
C LEU A 59 -6.89 15.05 16.46
N ALA A 60 -6.17 16.08 16.89
CA ALA A 60 -4.83 16.37 16.38
C ALA A 60 -3.81 15.26 16.71
N HIS A 61 -3.94 14.64 17.90
CA HIS A 61 -3.13 13.49 18.31
C HIS A 61 -3.37 12.30 17.38
N GLU A 62 -4.62 11.85 17.25
CA GLU A 62 -4.91 10.62 16.49
C GLU A 62 -4.60 10.81 14.98
N LEU A 63 -4.79 12.03 14.45
CA LEU A 63 -4.35 12.35 13.09
C LEU A 63 -2.83 12.27 12.93
N ALA A 64 -2.07 12.69 13.95
CA ALA A 64 -0.61 12.59 13.94
C ALA A 64 -0.17 11.11 13.97
N ASP A 65 -0.83 10.26 14.75
CA ASP A 65 -0.49 8.85 14.87
C ASP A 65 -0.77 8.07 13.58
N VAL A 66 -1.89 8.36 12.89
CA VAL A 66 -2.14 7.84 11.53
C VAL A 66 -1.00 8.20 10.58
N VAL A 67 -0.55 9.46 10.59
CA VAL A 67 0.55 9.91 9.74
C VAL A 67 1.86 9.22 10.13
N TYR A 68 2.15 9.10 11.42
CA TYR A 68 3.34 8.47 11.95
C TYR A 68 3.43 6.98 11.53
N VAL A 69 2.34 6.24 11.71
CA VAL A 69 2.25 4.83 11.31
C VAL A 69 2.27 4.68 9.79
N ALA A 70 1.69 5.60 9.02
CA ALA A 70 1.77 5.59 7.56
C ALA A 70 3.21 5.75 7.05
N TYR A 71 3.96 6.72 7.58
CA TYR A 71 5.39 6.87 7.25
C TYR A 71 6.21 5.66 7.70
N GLY A 72 5.94 5.11 8.90
CA GLY A 72 6.62 3.90 9.36
C GLY A 72 6.35 2.70 8.45
N THR A 73 5.13 2.58 7.93
CA THR A 73 4.75 1.52 6.99
C THR A 73 5.46 1.71 5.64
N ALA A 74 5.57 2.95 5.17
CA ALA A 74 6.30 3.27 3.96
C ALA A 74 7.81 2.94 4.11
N LEU A 75 8.43 3.29 5.23
CA LEU A 75 9.84 2.96 5.53
C LEU A 75 10.09 1.45 5.61
N VAL A 76 9.16 0.69 6.19
CA VAL A 76 9.21 -0.78 6.15
C VAL A 76 9.22 -1.26 4.70
N HIS A 77 8.45 -0.66 3.80
CA HIS A 77 8.48 -1.03 2.38
C HIS A 77 9.60 -0.35 1.58
N GLY A 78 10.37 0.56 2.19
CA GLY A 78 11.39 1.36 1.51
C GLY A 78 10.85 2.35 0.49
N ILE A 79 9.61 2.81 0.69
CA ILE A 79 8.95 3.81 -0.14
C ILE A 79 9.26 5.19 0.43
N ASP A 80 9.80 6.07 -0.40
CA ASP A 80 9.80 7.50 -0.10
C ASP A 80 8.38 8.03 -0.32
N LEU A 81 7.66 8.17 0.80
CA LEU A 81 6.26 8.58 0.81
C LEU A 81 6.10 10.07 0.50
N ASP A 82 7.10 10.91 0.78
CA ASP A 82 7.07 12.34 0.46
C ASP A 82 6.98 12.53 -1.07
N GLU A 83 7.77 11.77 -1.85
CA GLU A 83 7.68 11.80 -3.31
C GLU A 83 6.34 11.26 -3.86
N VAL A 84 5.78 10.23 -3.23
CA VAL A 84 4.47 9.68 -3.62
C VAL A 84 3.35 10.70 -3.34
N ILE A 85 3.37 11.35 -2.18
CA ILE A 85 2.45 12.42 -1.83
C ILE A 85 2.61 13.60 -2.80
N ALA A 86 3.83 13.96 -3.17
CA ALA A 86 4.09 15.03 -4.14
C ALA A 86 3.47 14.73 -5.51
N GLU A 87 3.55 13.50 -6.01
CA GLU A 87 2.90 13.10 -7.27
C GLU A 87 1.37 13.09 -7.17
N ILE A 88 0.82 12.59 -6.05
CA ILE A 88 -0.63 12.66 -5.78
C ILE A 88 -1.09 14.12 -5.72
N HIS A 89 -0.32 14.98 -5.06
CA HIS A 89 -0.58 16.41 -4.98
C HIS A 89 -0.56 17.06 -6.37
N ARG A 90 0.50 16.84 -7.16
CA ARG A 90 0.60 17.32 -8.56
C ARG A 90 -0.64 16.95 -9.36
N SER A 91 -1.02 15.67 -9.35
CA SER A 91 -2.24 15.20 -10.02
C SER A 91 -3.50 15.89 -9.49
N ASN A 92 -3.65 16.04 -8.17
CA ASN A 92 -4.80 16.74 -7.59
C ASN A 92 -4.88 18.20 -8.03
N MET A 93 -3.75 18.88 -8.19
CA MET A 93 -3.70 20.27 -8.64
C MET A 93 -4.09 20.43 -10.12
N THR A 94 -3.95 19.40 -10.96
CA THR A 94 -4.45 19.41 -12.36
C THR A 94 -5.98 19.43 -12.48
N LYS A 95 -6.71 19.24 -11.37
CA LYS A 95 -8.18 19.35 -11.34
C LYS A 95 -8.67 20.80 -11.37
N LEU A 96 -7.78 21.77 -11.19
CA LEU A 96 -8.11 23.19 -11.33
C LEU A 96 -8.37 23.54 -12.80
N GLY A 97 -9.41 24.34 -13.04
CA GLY A 97 -9.65 24.95 -14.33
C GLY A 97 -8.58 25.99 -14.69
N PRO A 98 -8.52 26.45 -15.95
CA PRO A 98 -7.54 27.42 -16.42
C PRO A 98 -7.50 28.75 -15.64
N ASP A 99 -8.59 29.08 -14.96
CA ASP A 99 -8.79 30.27 -14.11
C ASP A 99 -8.65 29.98 -12.60
N GLY A 100 -8.25 28.76 -12.23
CA GLY A 100 -8.23 28.29 -10.84
C GLY A 100 -9.60 27.87 -10.31
N SER A 101 -10.64 27.80 -11.15
CA SER A 101 -11.96 27.33 -10.73
C SER A 101 -11.96 25.83 -10.41
N VAL A 102 -12.82 25.43 -9.48
CA VAL A 102 -12.99 24.03 -9.08
C VAL A 102 -14.40 23.59 -9.45
N SER A 103 -14.53 22.66 -10.39
CA SER A 103 -15.82 22.00 -10.63
C SER A 103 -16.15 21.08 -9.45
N ARG A 104 -17.30 21.29 -8.79
CA ARG A 104 -17.73 20.50 -7.62
C ARG A 104 -19.09 19.86 -7.87
N ARG A 105 -19.29 18.67 -7.31
CA ARG A 105 -20.63 18.08 -7.13
C ARG A 105 -21.36 18.72 -5.95
N ALA A 106 -22.65 18.44 -5.82
CA ALA A 106 -23.48 18.88 -4.70
C ALA A 106 -22.98 18.42 -3.31
N ASP A 107 -22.24 17.32 -3.25
CA ASP A 107 -21.61 16.81 -2.01
C ASP A 107 -20.24 17.44 -1.72
N GLY A 108 -19.83 18.47 -2.48
CA GLY A 108 -18.55 19.16 -2.33
C GLY A 108 -17.36 18.46 -3.00
N LYS A 109 -17.54 17.26 -3.57
CA LYS A 109 -16.47 16.51 -4.24
C LYS A 109 -15.97 17.26 -5.46
N VAL A 110 -14.65 17.46 -5.52
CA VAL A 110 -13.96 18.02 -6.70
C VAL A 110 -14.05 17.03 -7.86
N LEU A 111 -14.59 17.49 -8.98
CA LEU A 111 -14.68 16.76 -10.24
C LEU A 111 -13.37 16.85 -11.02
N LYS A 112 -13.15 15.89 -11.91
CA LYS A 112 -12.04 15.94 -12.88
C LYS A 112 -12.41 16.93 -13.97
N GLY A 113 -11.60 17.98 -14.15
CA GLY A 113 -11.72 18.91 -15.27
C GLY A 113 -11.05 18.36 -16.54
N ASP A 114 -11.19 19.10 -17.65
CA ASP A 114 -10.67 18.69 -18.97
C ASP A 114 -9.14 18.54 -19.03
N HIS A 115 -8.43 19.15 -18.07
CA HIS A 115 -6.97 19.12 -17.95
C HIS A 115 -6.45 18.15 -16.88
N TYR A 116 -7.30 17.25 -16.38
CA TYR A 116 -6.92 16.30 -15.34
C TYR A 116 -5.87 15.29 -15.85
N GLU A 117 -4.77 15.18 -15.09
CA GLU A 117 -3.77 14.14 -15.26
C GLU A 117 -3.77 13.22 -14.04
N ALA A 118 -3.87 11.91 -14.25
CA ALA A 118 -3.79 10.91 -13.18
C ALA A 118 -2.38 10.84 -12.57
N PRO A 119 -2.24 10.46 -11.28
CA PRO A 119 -0.92 10.32 -10.68
C PRO A 119 -0.23 9.07 -11.22
N ASP A 120 1.04 9.17 -11.65
CA ASP A 120 1.86 8.01 -12.03
C ASP A 120 2.76 7.56 -10.87
N VAL A 121 2.12 6.97 -9.85
CA VAL A 121 2.80 6.41 -8.67
C VAL A 121 3.75 5.28 -9.08
N SER A 122 3.43 4.52 -10.12
CA SER A 122 4.31 3.46 -10.62
C SER A 122 5.63 4.03 -11.16
N ALA A 123 5.60 5.17 -11.85
CA ALA A 123 6.81 5.86 -12.27
C ALA A 123 7.61 6.41 -11.09
N VAL A 124 6.96 6.95 -10.06
CA VAL A 124 7.62 7.39 -8.81
C VAL A 124 8.38 6.21 -8.19
N LEU A 125 7.70 5.08 -7.96
CA LEU A 125 8.33 3.90 -7.37
C LEU A 125 9.48 3.36 -8.24
N ARG A 126 9.34 3.36 -9.58
CA ARG A 126 10.45 2.98 -10.48
C ARG A 126 11.66 3.90 -10.35
N ARG A 127 11.46 5.22 -10.16
CA ARG A 127 12.57 6.17 -9.90
C ARG A 127 13.24 5.92 -8.56
N GLN A 128 12.47 5.48 -7.56
CA GLN A 128 12.99 5.04 -6.26
C GLN A 128 13.68 3.65 -6.31
N GLY A 129 13.73 3.00 -7.48
CA GLY A 129 14.43 1.72 -7.67
C GLY A 129 13.52 0.49 -7.69
N TRP A 130 12.19 0.65 -7.61
CA TRP A 130 11.27 -0.47 -7.70
C TRP A 130 11.34 -1.15 -9.07
N ARG A 131 11.51 -2.47 -9.07
CA ARG A 131 11.34 -3.33 -10.25
C ARG A 131 10.20 -4.29 -9.94
N PRO A 132 9.02 -4.12 -10.58
CA PRO A 132 7.95 -5.09 -10.45
C PRO A 132 8.49 -6.47 -10.83
N ARG A 133 8.09 -7.50 -10.10
CA ARG A 133 8.32 -8.86 -10.58
C ARG A 133 7.65 -8.96 -11.95
N THR A 134 8.42 -9.18 -13.00
CA THR A 134 7.86 -9.61 -14.27
C THR A 134 7.05 -10.86 -13.98
N SER A 135 5.77 -10.86 -14.33
CA SER A 135 5.01 -12.10 -14.41
C SER A 135 5.75 -12.98 -15.40
N ASP A 136 6.52 -13.96 -14.91
CA ASP A 136 7.17 -14.92 -15.78
C ASP A 136 6.10 -15.56 -16.65
N ALA A 137 6.45 -15.67 -17.93
CA ALA A 137 5.59 -16.01 -19.03
C ALA A 137 4.63 -17.17 -18.73
N ALA A 138 3.44 -17.07 -19.30
CA ALA A 138 2.59 -18.21 -19.61
C ALA A 138 3.47 -19.40 -20.04
N GLY A 139 3.39 -20.48 -19.26
CA GLY A 139 4.18 -21.68 -19.47
C GLY A 139 4.11 -22.11 -20.93
N THR A 140 5.27 -22.19 -21.55
CA THR A 140 5.43 -22.92 -22.80
C THR A 140 5.01 -24.38 -22.52
N PRO A 141 4.05 -24.96 -23.25
CA PRO A 141 3.76 -26.38 -23.08
C PRO A 141 4.95 -27.14 -23.65
N ASP A 142 5.63 -27.87 -22.77
CA ASP A 142 6.76 -28.71 -23.11
C ASP A 142 6.28 -29.85 -24.03
N GLY A 143 6.60 -29.72 -25.31
CA GLY A 143 6.30 -30.69 -26.34
C GLY A 143 7.50 -31.58 -26.60
N ALA A 144 7.69 -32.61 -25.79
CA ALA A 144 8.54 -33.74 -26.12
C ALA A 144 7.88 -35.03 -25.62
N GLY A 145 7.36 -35.81 -26.55
CA GLY A 145 6.59 -37.01 -26.25
C GLY A 145 7.42 -38.22 -25.85
N THR A 146 6.73 -39.17 -25.22
CA THR A 146 6.79 -40.59 -25.56
C THR A 146 5.56 -41.29 -24.94
N PRO A 147 4.82 -42.12 -25.68
CA PRO A 147 3.74 -42.93 -25.13
C PRO A 147 4.22 -44.36 -24.81
N ASP A 148 3.85 -44.88 -23.65
CA ASP A 148 3.68 -46.32 -23.35
C ASP A 148 3.24 -46.47 -21.88
N VAL A 149 2.41 -47.39 -21.40
CA VAL A 149 1.37 -48.28 -21.95
C VAL A 149 0.62 -48.82 -20.71
N ALA A 150 -0.69 -49.02 -20.86
CA ALA A 150 -1.59 -49.93 -20.14
C ALA A 150 -1.66 -49.98 -18.59
N GLY A 151 -2.88 -49.84 -18.06
CA GLY A 151 -3.24 -50.44 -16.78
C GLY A 151 -4.44 -49.81 -16.05
N THR A 152 -5.66 -50.07 -16.52
CA THR A 152 -6.89 -50.05 -15.67
C THR A 152 -7.36 -51.50 -15.51
N PRO A 153 -8.23 -51.86 -14.56
CA PRO A 153 -8.81 -51.09 -13.45
C PRO A 153 -8.80 -51.84 -12.09
N GLN A 154 -9.13 -51.15 -11.00
CA GLN A 154 -10.03 -51.73 -9.99
C GLN A 154 -10.62 -50.69 -9.02
N THR A 155 -11.95 -50.60 -9.07
CA THR A 155 -12.87 -50.16 -8.02
C THR A 155 -12.82 -51.11 -6.82
N THR A 156 -12.81 -50.56 -5.60
CA THR A 156 -13.76 -50.94 -4.53
C THR A 156 -13.78 -49.87 -3.44
N ASP A 157 -14.99 -49.45 -3.14
CA ASP A 157 -15.46 -48.66 -2.01
C ASP A 157 -15.58 -49.54 -0.76
N VAL A 158 -15.05 -49.14 0.41
CA VAL A 158 -15.60 -49.54 1.73
C VAL A 158 -15.24 -48.50 2.82
N THR A 159 -16.28 -47.88 3.34
CA THR A 159 -16.48 -47.21 4.64
C THR A 159 -15.89 -47.93 5.86
N GLU A 160 -15.23 -47.24 6.81
CA GLU A 160 -15.50 -47.40 8.26
C GLU A 160 -14.85 -46.34 9.17
N ALA A 161 -15.49 -46.16 10.33
CA ALA A 161 -15.50 -45.07 11.31
C ALA A 161 -14.27 -44.93 12.24
N PRO A 162 -14.19 -43.84 13.05
CA PRO A 162 -13.05 -43.54 13.91
C PRO A 162 -13.06 -44.39 15.20
N ARG A 163 -11.86 -44.68 15.72
CA ARG A 163 -11.67 -45.26 17.06
C ARG A 163 -11.28 -44.16 18.05
N GLY A 164 -11.98 -44.18 19.20
CA GLY A 164 -11.43 -44.11 20.56
C GLY A 164 -10.74 -42.83 20.99
#